data_AF-A0A4Q8XP17-F1
#
_entry.id   AF-A0A4Q8XP17-F1
#
_cell.length_a   1.000
_cell.length_b   1.000
_cell.length_c   1.000
_cell.angle_alpha   90.00
_cell.angle_beta   90.00
_cell.angle_gamma   90.00
#
_symmetry.space_group_name_H-M   'P 1'
#
loop_
_entity.id
_entity.type
_entity.pdbx_description
1 polymer ?
#
loop_
_entity_poly.entity_id
_entity_poly.type
_entity_poly.pdbx_seq_one_letter_code
_entity_poly.pdbx_strand_id
1 'polypeptide(L)'
;MPSLRAHVFRVPADGPDDVAGVEALFASGLQANDVVAVLGKTEGNGCVNDFTRGYATRSFETLFSRYGVDGVSIIMSGGTEGALSPHWTVFARETVETPGERALAIGVSRTPALPPEHLGRREQILLVADGVKFAMRDAGIDDPADVHFVQIKCPLLTSRRIAEAEAAGRTVATHDTLKSMGLSRGASALGVAVALGEIDATSINDADICTRFDLFSRCASTSSGVELTDHEIIVLGMSAKWSGPLSIDHAVMRDAIDAHSVRKARERLPENSRLAAVLAKAEPDPSGRIGGRRHTMLDDSDIAGTRHARAFVGGVLAGIFGITDLYVSGGAEHQGPPGGGPVAIIVEKEQ
;
A
#
# COMPACT_ATOMS: atom_id res chain seq x y z
N MET A 1 13.68 -25.14 -15.41
CA MET A 1 12.99 -25.15 -14.11
C MET A 1 11.74 -24.30 -14.28
N PRO A 2 10.60 -24.72 -13.74
CA PRO A 2 9.40 -23.90 -13.74
C PRO A 2 9.65 -22.58 -13.01
N SER A 3 8.91 -21.54 -13.38
CA SER A 3 8.95 -20.22 -12.75
C SER A 3 7.55 -19.79 -12.33
N LEU A 4 7.45 -18.71 -11.56
CA LEU A 4 6.19 -18.04 -11.31
C LEU A 4 5.91 -16.98 -12.38
N ARG A 5 4.64 -16.75 -12.69
CA ARG A 5 4.19 -15.67 -13.58
C ARG A 5 3.16 -14.82 -12.87
N ALA A 6 3.39 -13.51 -12.84
CA ALA A 6 2.45 -12.54 -12.28
C ALA A 6 1.40 -12.15 -13.31
N HIS A 7 0.19 -11.89 -12.83
CA HIS A 7 -0.90 -11.24 -13.56
C HIS A 7 -1.40 -10.05 -12.73
N VAL A 8 -1.61 -8.91 -13.40
CA VAL A 8 -2.09 -7.69 -12.77
C VAL A 8 -3.24 -7.12 -13.60
N PHE A 9 -4.42 -7.03 -12.99
CA PHE A 9 -5.61 -6.50 -13.64
C PHE A 9 -6.08 -5.25 -12.90
N ARG A 10 -6.39 -4.21 -13.66
CA ARG A 10 -7.02 -3.01 -13.15
C ARG A 10 -8.48 -3.00 -13.60
N VAL A 11 -9.37 -3.13 -12.63
CA VAL A 11 -10.80 -3.38 -12.85
C VAL A 11 -11.58 -2.20 -12.28
N PRO A 12 -12.26 -1.39 -13.12
CA PRO A 12 -13.15 -0.34 -12.64
C PRO A 12 -14.23 -0.90 -11.72
N ALA A 13 -14.71 -0.07 -10.79
CA ALA A 13 -15.78 -0.44 -9.87
C ALA A 13 -16.88 0.61 -9.90
N ASP A 14 -18.13 0.16 -10.08
CA ASP A 14 -19.32 1.03 -10.06
C ASP A 14 -19.86 1.27 -8.62
N GLY A 15 -19.27 0.62 -7.63
CA GLY A 15 -19.56 0.81 -6.21
C GLY A 15 -18.62 -0.01 -5.33
N PRO A 16 -18.64 0.18 -3.99
CA PRO A 16 -17.73 -0.54 -3.09
C PRO A 16 -17.92 -2.07 -3.10
N ASP A 17 -19.12 -2.54 -3.39
CA ASP A 17 -19.49 -3.96 -3.47
C ASP A 17 -19.43 -4.56 -4.87
N ASP A 18 -19.10 -3.75 -5.88
CA ASP A 18 -19.03 -4.22 -7.25
C ASP A 18 -17.82 -5.13 -7.45
N VAL A 19 -18.10 -6.43 -7.57
CA VAL A 19 -17.10 -7.46 -7.90
C VAL A 19 -17.28 -8.02 -9.31
N ALA A 20 -18.24 -7.50 -10.09
CA ALA A 20 -18.65 -8.09 -11.36
C ALA A 20 -17.49 -8.11 -12.38
N GLY A 21 -16.67 -7.06 -12.41
CA GLY A 21 -15.49 -7.03 -13.26
C GLY A 21 -14.45 -8.10 -12.91
N VAL A 22 -14.33 -8.48 -11.63
CA VAL A 22 -13.42 -9.56 -11.20
C VAL A 22 -14.03 -10.93 -11.50
N GLU A 23 -15.34 -11.10 -11.33
CA GLU A 23 -16.05 -12.30 -11.77
C GLU A 23 -15.90 -12.53 -13.28
N ALA A 24 -15.91 -11.46 -14.08
CA ALA A 24 -15.65 -11.53 -15.51
C ALA A 24 -14.22 -11.99 -15.84
N LEU A 25 -13.21 -11.64 -15.03
CA LEU A 25 -11.86 -12.20 -15.17
C LEU A 25 -11.85 -13.71 -14.95
N PHE A 26 -12.58 -14.20 -13.94
CA PHE A 26 -12.72 -15.63 -13.70
C PHE A 26 -13.42 -16.36 -14.84
N ALA A 27 -14.51 -15.78 -15.35
CA ALA A 27 -15.20 -16.31 -16.54
C ALA A 27 -14.30 -16.31 -17.79
N SER A 28 -13.33 -15.40 -17.85
CA SER A 28 -12.35 -15.28 -18.94
C SER A 28 -11.10 -16.14 -18.75
N GLY A 29 -11.03 -16.95 -17.68
CA GLY A 29 -10.01 -17.98 -17.47
C GLY A 29 -9.02 -17.72 -16.34
N LEU A 30 -9.06 -16.57 -15.66
CA LEU A 30 -8.27 -16.36 -14.44
C LEU A 30 -8.75 -17.35 -13.36
N GLN A 31 -7.84 -18.14 -12.79
CA GLN A 31 -8.21 -19.04 -11.70
C GLN A 31 -8.33 -18.24 -10.41
N ALA A 32 -9.44 -18.38 -9.70
CA ALA A 32 -9.65 -17.69 -8.42
C ALA A 32 -8.58 -18.08 -7.38
N ASN A 33 -8.10 -19.33 -7.41
CA ASN A 33 -7.02 -19.84 -6.54
C ASN A 33 -5.66 -19.17 -6.80
N ASP A 34 -5.45 -18.57 -7.98
CA ASP A 34 -4.19 -17.91 -8.31
C ASP A 34 -4.17 -16.46 -7.79
N VAL A 35 -5.32 -15.91 -7.39
CA VAL A 35 -5.40 -14.55 -6.83
C VAL A 35 -4.81 -14.56 -5.42
N VAL A 36 -3.79 -13.73 -5.20
CA VAL A 36 -3.10 -13.62 -3.91
C VAL A 36 -3.38 -12.31 -3.20
N ALA A 37 -3.75 -11.26 -3.94
CA ALA A 37 -4.10 -9.98 -3.35
C ALA A 37 -5.05 -9.14 -4.21
N VAL A 38 -5.81 -8.28 -3.53
CA VAL A 38 -6.60 -7.21 -4.13
C VAL A 38 -6.30 -5.90 -3.41
N LEU A 39 -5.81 -4.89 -4.16
CA LEU A 39 -5.74 -3.51 -3.69
C LEU A 39 -6.93 -2.73 -4.24
N GLY A 40 -7.70 -2.11 -3.35
CA GLY A 40 -8.87 -1.35 -3.76
C GLY A 40 -8.80 0.13 -3.41
N LYS A 41 -9.33 0.95 -4.33
CA LYS A 41 -9.73 2.33 -4.07
C LYS A 41 -11.24 2.41 -3.94
N THR A 42 -11.73 2.61 -2.72
CA THR A 42 -13.15 2.73 -2.41
C THR A 42 -13.56 4.20 -2.24
N GLU A 43 -14.80 4.53 -2.58
CA GLU A 43 -15.29 5.91 -2.74
C GLU A 43 -15.74 6.62 -1.46
N GLY A 44 -15.55 6.00 -0.29
CA GLY A 44 -15.77 6.68 0.98
C GLY A 44 -14.77 7.81 1.22
N ASN A 45 -14.81 8.44 2.39
CA ASN A 45 -13.96 9.61 2.68
C ASN A 45 -12.47 9.26 2.96
N GLY A 46 -12.11 7.98 3.08
CA GLY A 46 -10.75 7.54 3.39
C GLY A 46 -10.26 7.88 4.79
N CYS A 47 -11.13 8.36 5.69
CA CYS A 47 -10.84 8.74 7.08
C CYS A 47 -11.39 7.67 8.05
N VAL A 48 -11.78 8.05 9.27
CA VAL A 48 -12.17 7.10 10.34
C VAL A 48 -13.49 6.40 10.04
N ASN A 49 -14.55 7.15 9.75
CA ASN A 49 -15.92 6.66 9.56
C ASN A 49 -16.23 6.24 8.11
N ASP A 50 -15.22 5.71 7.41
CA ASP A 50 -15.39 5.19 6.06
C ASP A 50 -15.63 3.67 6.10
N PHE A 51 -16.90 3.32 5.89
CA PHE A 51 -17.42 1.95 5.87
C PHE A 51 -17.35 1.30 4.49
N THR A 52 -17.02 2.05 3.43
CA THR A 52 -16.92 1.50 2.07
C THR A 52 -15.78 0.46 1.98
N ARG A 53 -14.71 0.66 2.75
CA ARG A 53 -13.61 -0.32 2.88
C ARG A 53 -14.09 -1.66 3.40
N GLY A 54 -14.80 -1.66 4.53
CA GLY A 54 -15.34 -2.89 5.11
C GLY A 54 -16.38 -3.54 4.21
N TYR A 55 -17.20 -2.75 3.51
CA TYR A 55 -18.19 -3.27 2.57
C TYR A 55 -17.53 -3.95 1.36
N ALA A 56 -16.51 -3.34 0.78
CA ALA A 56 -15.72 -3.93 -0.29
C ALA A 56 -15.01 -5.22 0.15
N THR A 57 -14.36 -5.19 1.33
CA THR A 57 -13.73 -6.39 1.89
C THR A 57 -14.72 -7.54 2.05
N ARG A 58 -15.91 -7.28 2.62
CA ARG A 58 -16.96 -8.31 2.75
C ARG A 58 -17.45 -8.84 1.41
N SER A 59 -17.53 -7.99 0.39
CA SER A 59 -17.96 -8.40 -0.96
C SER A 59 -16.94 -9.31 -1.62
N PHE A 60 -15.64 -9.00 -1.48
CA PHE A 60 -14.56 -9.87 -1.93
C PHE A 60 -14.45 -11.18 -1.12
N GLU A 61 -14.56 -11.13 0.21
CA GLU A 61 -14.62 -12.34 1.03
C GLU A 61 -15.76 -13.26 0.59
N THR A 62 -16.95 -12.68 0.33
CA THR A 62 -18.10 -13.42 -0.18
C THR A 62 -17.80 -14.02 -1.55
N LEU A 63 -17.22 -13.24 -2.47
CA LEU A 63 -16.79 -13.72 -3.78
C LEU A 63 -15.85 -14.92 -3.66
N PHE A 64 -14.72 -14.77 -2.94
CA PHE A 64 -13.72 -15.82 -2.81
C PHE A 64 -14.28 -17.07 -2.10
N SER A 65 -15.17 -16.92 -1.12
CA SER A 65 -15.84 -18.05 -0.48
C SER A 65 -16.67 -18.89 -1.46
N ARG A 66 -17.29 -18.28 -2.49
CA ARG A 66 -18.01 -19.01 -3.55
C ARG A 66 -17.10 -19.92 -4.37
N TYR A 67 -15.81 -19.56 -4.46
CA TYR A 67 -14.78 -20.33 -5.15
C TYR A 67 -13.96 -21.23 -4.22
N GLY A 68 -14.24 -21.24 -2.91
CA GLY A 68 -13.47 -21.99 -1.91
C GLY A 68 -12.04 -21.48 -1.74
N VAL A 69 -11.80 -20.19 -2.00
CA VAL A 69 -10.50 -19.53 -1.87
C VAL A 69 -10.44 -18.80 -0.53
N ASP A 70 -9.39 -19.05 0.23
CA ASP A 70 -9.10 -18.37 1.49
C ASP A 70 -7.71 -17.70 1.44
N GLY A 71 -7.46 -16.75 2.34
CA GLY A 71 -6.12 -16.19 2.54
C GLY A 71 -5.67 -15.13 1.52
N VAL A 72 -6.55 -14.69 0.62
CA VAL A 72 -6.28 -13.53 -0.25
C VAL A 72 -6.10 -12.28 0.62
N SER A 73 -5.06 -11.50 0.37
CA SER A 73 -4.85 -10.21 1.05
C SER A 73 -5.77 -9.15 0.43
N ILE A 74 -6.69 -8.57 1.18
CA ILE A 74 -7.73 -7.66 0.69
C ILE A 74 -7.55 -6.28 1.33
N ILE A 75 -6.85 -5.40 0.62
CA ILE A 75 -6.42 -4.09 1.14
C ILE A 75 -7.24 -2.98 0.52
N MET A 76 -8.21 -2.47 1.30
CA MET A 76 -9.09 -1.39 0.87
C MET A 76 -8.60 -0.03 1.41
N SER A 77 -8.32 0.89 0.49
CA SER A 77 -7.88 2.26 0.74
C SER A 77 -8.94 3.24 0.26
N GLY A 78 -9.72 3.77 1.19
CA GLY A 78 -10.79 4.73 0.89
C GLY A 78 -10.29 6.09 0.39
N GLY A 79 -11.21 6.89 -0.12
CA GLY A 79 -10.96 8.24 -0.61
C GLY A 79 -10.55 8.27 -2.08
N THR A 80 -11.51 8.62 -2.94
CA THR A 80 -11.33 8.83 -4.38
C THR A 80 -11.64 10.29 -4.73
N GLU A 81 -11.03 11.22 -4.00
CA GLU A 81 -11.26 12.65 -4.19
C GLU A 81 -10.72 13.19 -5.52
N GLY A 82 -11.24 14.33 -5.95
CA GLY A 82 -10.92 14.92 -7.25
C GLY A 82 -11.56 14.07 -8.36
N ALA A 83 -10.73 13.56 -9.26
CA ALA A 83 -11.16 12.71 -10.37
C ALA A 83 -10.62 11.27 -10.24
N LEU A 84 -10.12 10.86 -9.08
CA LEU A 84 -9.69 9.47 -8.86
C LEU A 84 -10.89 8.54 -9.05
N SER A 85 -10.71 7.48 -9.85
CA SER A 85 -11.77 6.50 -10.13
C SER A 85 -11.68 5.33 -9.15
N PRO A 86 -12.79 4.91 -8.51
CA PRO A 86 -12.86 3.65 -7.78
C PRO A 86 -12.48 2.47 -8.68
N HIS A 87 -11.66 1.57 -8.17
CA HIS A 87 -11.17 0.41 -8.91
C HIS A 87 -10.49 -0.62 -7.99
N TRP A 88 -10.32 -1.82 -8.53
CA TRP A 88 -9.57 -2.93 -7.96
C TRP A 88 -8.32 -3.20 -8.78
N THR A 89 -7.17 -3.30 -8.13
CA THR A 89 -5.96 -3.89 -8.71
C THR A 89 -5.85 -5.32 -8.19
N VAL A 90 -6.13 -6.29 -9.05
CA VAL A 90 -6.11 -7.72 -8.73
C VAL A 90 -4.74 -8.28 -9.08
N PHE A 91 -4.09 -8.92 -8.11
CA PHE A 91 -2.79 -9.56 -8.24
C PHE A 91 -2.96 -11.07 -8.16
N ALA A 92 -2.56 -11.75 -9.22
CA ALA A 92 -2.54 -13.20 -9.26
C ALA A 92 -1.15 -13.72 -9.66
N ARG A 93 -0.85 -14.97 -9.28
CA ARG A 93 0.36 -15.66 -9.69
C ARG A 93 0.08 -17.13 -9.98
N GLU A 94 0.69 -17.63 -11.04
CA GLU A 94 0.62 -19.04 -11.43
C GLU A 94 2.02 -19.64 -11.58
N THR A 95 2.11 -20.97 -11.50
CA THR A 95 3.35 -21.69 -11.84
C THR A 95 3.33 -22.05 -13.32
N VAL A 96 4.41 -21.73 -14.04
CA VAL A 96 4.53 -22.00 -15.49
C VAL A 96 5.78 -22.80 -15.83
N GLU A 97 5.68 -23.65 -16.85
CA GLU A 97 6.80 -24.46 -17.38
C GLU A 97 7.71 -23.64 -18.31
N THR A 98 8.12 -22.46 -17.86
CA THR A 98 9.05 -21.58 -18.56
C THR A 98 10.17 -21.18 -17.60
N PRO A 99 11.44 -21.10 -18.03
CA PRO A 99 12.51 -20.58 -17.18
C PRO A 99 12.22 -19.15 -16.70
N GLY A 100 12.72 -18.79 -15.52
CA GLY A 100 12.65 -17.42 -15.04
C GLY A 100 13.62 -16.50 -15.79
N GLU A 101 13.20 -15.27 -16.04
CA GLU A 101 13.89 -14.30 -16.90
C GLU A 101 14.00 -12.89 -16.28
N ARG A 102 13.66 -12.78 -14.98
CA ARG A 102 13.47 -11.53 -14.24
C ARG A 102 12.22 -10.77 -14.68
N ALA A 103 11.14 -11.02 -13.94
CA ALA A 103 9.84 -10.37 -14.12
C ALA A 103 9.28 -9.88 -12.79
N LEU A 104 8.13 -9.20 -12.85
CA LEU A 104 7.35 -8.81 -11.68
C LEU A 104 7.13 -10.02 -10.76
N ALA A 105 7.50 -9.86 -9.51
CA ALA A 105 7.34 -10.83 -8.44
C ALA A 105 6.37 -10.30 -7.38
N ILE A 106 5.50 -11.18 -6.91
CA ILE A 106 4.49 -10.87 -5.89
C ILE A 106 4.68 -11.83 -4.73
N GLY A 107 4.83 -11.29 -3.53
CA GLY A 107 4.83 -12.09 -2.30
C GLY A 107 3.87 -11.51 -1.28
N VAL A 108 3.27 -12.38 -0.49
CA VAL A 108 2.27 -11.99 0.52
C VAL A 108 2.62 -12.58 1.88
N SER A 109 2.23 -11.88 2.94
CA SER A 109 2.29 -12.41 4.30
C SER A 109 1.22 -11.77 5.18
N ARG A 110 0.92 -12.44 6.28
CA ARG A 110 0.07 -11.92 7.35
C ARG A 110 0.80 -12.09 8.68
N THR A 111 0.90 -11.00 9.45
CA THR A 111 1.50 -11.07 10.80
C THR A 111 0.50 -11.68 11.80
N PRO A 112 0.97 -12.19 12.95
CA PRO A 112 0.11 -12.38 14.12
C PRO A 112 -0.62 -11.08 14.53
N ALA A 113 -1.70 -11.21 15.29
CA ALA A 113 -2.38 -10.06 15.87
C ALA A 113 -1.43 -9.22 16.73
N LEU A 114 -1.45 -7.90 16.53
CA LEU A 114 -0.68 -6.93 17.28
C LEU A 114 -1.47 -6.53 18.56
N PRO A 115 -0.90 -6.70 19.75
CA PRO A 115 -1.48 -6.16 20.98
C PRO A 115 -1.63 -4.63 20.91
N PRO A 116 -2.73 -4.03 21.43
CA PRO A 116 -2.94 -2.58 21.38
C PRO A 116 -1.80 -1.75 21.98
N GLU A 117 -1.14 -2.25 23.03
CA GLU A 117 0.01 -1.61 23.69
C GLU A 117 1.27 -1.57 22.82
N HIS A 118 1.36 -2.37 21.75
CA HIS A 118 2.50 -2.40 20.83
C HIS A 118 2.30 -1.52 19.60
N LEU A 119 1.07 -1.02 19.37
CA LEU A 119 0.76 -0.16 18.23
C LEU A 119 1.48 1.17 18.35
N GLY A 120 2.16 1.57 17.27
CA GLY A 120 2.95 2.80 17.24
C GLY A 120 4.23 2.73 18.06
N ARG A 121 4.74 1.53 18.31
CA ARG A 121 5.97 1.28 19.08
C ARG A 121 6.90 0.32 18.35
N ARG A 122 8.11 0.17 18.87
CA ARG A 122 9.17 -0.71 18.36
C ARG A 122 8.68 -2.13 18.08
N GLU A 123 7.81 -2.69 18.92
CA GLU A 123 7.28 -4.05 18.73
C GLU A 123 6.53 -4.19 17.40
N GLN A 124 5.76 -3.17 16.99
CA GLN A 124 5.11 -3.17 15.67
C GLN A 124 6.14 -3.11 14.53
N ILE A 125 7.19 -2.29 14.67
CA ILE A 125 8.28 -2.19 13.68
C ILE A 125 8.91 -3.56 13.44
N LEU A 126 9.28 -4.26 14.51
CA LEU A 126 9.93 -5.58 14.43
C LEU A 126 9.00 -6.64 13.84
N LEU A 127 7.73 -6.66 14.28
CA LEU A 127 6.73 -7.58 13.77
C LEU A 127 6.50 -7.41 12.27
N VAL A 128 6.40 -6.16 11.81
CA VAL A 128 6.24 -5.84 10.38
C VAL A 128 7.50 -6.19 9.61
N ALA A 129 8.69 -5.91 10.17
CA ALA A 129 9.94 -6.24 9.49
C ALA A 129 10.08 -7.75 9.20
N ASP A 130 9.65 -8.60 10.14
CA ASP A 130 9.65 -10.05 9.93
C ASP A 130 8.61 -10.48 8.90
N GLY A 131 7.42 -9.87 8.90
CA GLY A 131 6.40 -10.10 7.86
C GLY A 131 6.88 -9.73 6.46
N VAL A 132 7.53 -8.56 6.31
CA VAL A 132 8.11 -8.14 5.02
C VAL A 132 9.18 -9.11 4.54
N LYS A 133 10.08 -9.57 5.42
CA LYS A 133 11.08 -10.59 5.07
C LYS A 133 10.44 -11.91 4.67
N PHE A 134 9.33 -12.30 5.28
CA PHE A 134 8.57 -13.48 4.86
C PHE A 134 7.99 -13.28 3.45
N ALA A 135 7.31 -12.15 3.20
CA ALA A 135 6.74 -11.84 1.89
C ALA A 135 7.83 -11.74 0.79
N MET A 136 9.03 -11.24 1.09
CA MET A 136 10.16 -11.26 0.16
C MET A 136 10.57 -12.69 -0.21
N ARG A 137 10.68 -13.59 0.78
CA ARG A 137 10.98 -15.01 0.52
C ARG A 137 9.89 -15.69 -0.30
N ASP A 138 8.62 -15.41 0.01
CA ASP A 138 7.46 -15.88 -0.75
C ASP A 138 7.47 -15.37 -2.20
N ALA A 139 7.90 -14.13 -2.43
CA ALA A 139 8.14 -13.57 -3.76
C ALA A 139 9.40 -14.14 -4.43
N GLY A 140 10.27 -14.84 -3.71
CA GLY A 140 11.58 -15.26 -4.21
C GLY A 140 12.51 -14.08 -4.54
N ILE A 141 12.40 -12.97 -3.80
CA ILE A 141 13.27 -11.79 -3.89
C ILE A 141 14.33 -11.88 -2.79
N ASP A 142 15.59 -12.02 -3.20
CA ASP A 142 16.72 -12.20 -2.27
C ASP A 142 17.44 -10.86 -1.96
N ASP A 143 17.47 -9.93 -2.92
CA ASP A 143 18.08 -8.60 -2.76
C ASP A 143 17.00 -7.54 -2.45
N PRO A 144 17.09 -6.81 -1.31
CA PRO A 144 16.17 -5.70 -1.02
C PRO A 144 16.09 -4.62 -2.10
N ALA A 145 17.15 -4.42 -2.90
CA ALA A 145 17.15 -3.44 -4.00
C ALA A 145 16.16 -3.79 -5.13
N ASP A 146 15.73 -5.05 -5.19
CA ASP A 146 14.74 -5.53 -6.15
C ASP A 146 13.29 -5.34 -5.66
N VAL A 147 13.08 -4.85 -4.44
CA VAL A 147 11.76 -4.48 -3.92
C VAL A 147 11.40 -3.07 -4.37
N HIS A 148 10.25 -2.91 -5.01
CA HIS A 148 9.80 -1.62 -5.52
C HIS A 148 8.51 -1.11 -4.87
N PHE A 149 7.75 -1.96 -4.19
CA PHE A 149 6.59 -1.51 -3.41
C PHE A 149 6.25 -2.50 -2.30
N VAL A 150 5.99 -2.00 -1.10
CA VAL A 150 5.49 -2.81 0.02
C VAL A 150 4.18 -2.21 0.52
N GLN A 151 3.07 -2.79 0.09
CA GLN A 151 1.75 -2.39 0.57
C GLN A 151 1.46 -3.09 1.90
N ILE A 152 1.03 -2.32 2.90
CA ILE A 152 0.62 -2.84 4.20
C ILE A 152 -0.75 -2.30 4.58
N LYS A 153 -1.65 -3.19 4.98
CA LYS A 153 -2.82 -2.82 5.78
C LYS A 153 -2.48 -3.04 7.25
N CYS A 154 -2.64 -2.02 8.08
CA CYS A 154 -2.26 -2.02 9.49
C CYS A 154 -3.46 -1.67 10.40
N PRO A 155 -3.41 -2.02 11.70
CA PRO A 155 -4.54 -1.80 12.59
C PRO A 155 -4.59 -0.36 13.11
N LEU A 156 -5.58 -0.03 13.93
CA LEU A 156 -5.69 1.22 14.67
C LEU A 156 -6.21 0.98 16.10
N LEU A 157 -6.07 1.97 16.97
CA LEU A 157 -6.68 1.95 18.30
C LEU A 157 -8.12 2.47 18.25
N THR A 158 -9.02 1.73 18.86
CA THR A 158 -10.39 2.18 19.15
C THR A 158 -10.54 2.47 20.63
N SER A 159 -11.54 3.25 21.03
CA SER A 159 -11.83 3.50 22.45
C SER A 159 -11.97 2.20 23.25
N ARG A 160 -12.57 1.16 22.64
CA ARG A 160 -12.67 -0.19 23.24
C ARG A 160 -11.30 -0.83 23.45
N ARG A 161 -10.45 -0.87 22.42
CA ARG A 161 -9.11 -1.47 22.48
C ARG A 161 -8.21 -0.75 23.50
N ILE A 162 -8.36 0.57 23.62
CA ILE A 162 -7.65 1.38 24.63
C ILE A 162 -8.10 0.99 26.04
N ALA A 163 -9.42 0.98 26.29
CA ALA A 163 -9.97 0.62 27.61
C ALA A 163 -9.61 -0.81 28.03
N GLU A 164 -9.58 -1.76 27.09
CA GLU A 164 -9.16 -3.15 27.34
C GLU A 164 -7.68 -3.23 27.75
N ALA A 165 -6.79 -2.48 27.08
CA ALA A 165 -5.38 -2.43 27.45
C ALA A 165 -5.17 -1.82 28.83
N GLU A 166 -5.89 -0.73 29.15
CA GLU A 166 -5.81 -0.07 30.46
C GLU A 166 -6.36 -0.95 31.60
N ALA A 167 -7.47 -1.65 31.35
CA ALA A 167 -8.03 -2.61 32.30
C ALA A 167 -7.06 -3.77 32.60
N ALA A 168 -6.19 -4.10 31.64
CA ALA A 168 -5.09 -5.06 31.80
C ALA A 168 -3.80 -4.44 32.38
N GLY A 169 -3.82 -3.18 32.81
CA GLY A 169 -2.66 -2.49 33.40
C GLY A 169 -1.57 -2.12 32.37
N ARG A 170 -1.91 -2.05 31.08
CA ARG A 170 -0.99 -1.66 30.00
C ARG A 170 -1.19 -0.20 29.59
N THR A 171 -0.20 0.36 28.91
CA THR A 171 -0.27 1.71 28.33
C THR A 171 -0.28 1.61 26.80
N VAL A 172 -1.00 2.53 26.16
CA VAL A 172 -1.03 2.69 24.70
C VAL A 172 -0.19 3.90 24.27
N ALA A 173 0.20 3.95 23.00
CA ALA A 173 0.96 5.08 22.46
C ALA A 173 0.15 6.39 22.40
N THR A 174 -1.19 6.30 22.32
CA THR A 174 -2.08 7.46 22.34
C THR A 174 -3.52 7.05 22.68
N HIS A 175 -4.28 7.98 23.28
CA HIS A 175 -5.73 7.86 23.51
C HIS A 175 -6.57 8.43 22.35
N ASP A 176 -5.93 9.05 21.36
CA ASP A 176 -6.58 9.62 20.18
C ASP A 176 -6.63 8.57 19.06
N THR A 177 -7.85 8.16 18.68
CA THR A 177 -8.06 7.12 17.68
C THR A 177 -7.56 7.53 16.29
N LEU A 178 -7.67 8.81 15.92
CA LEU A 178 -7.16 9.33 14.65
C LEU A 178 -5.63 9.38 14.65
N LYS A 179 -5.02 9.85 15.74
CA LYS A 179 -3.54 9.86 15.88
C LYS A 179 -2.97 8.44 15.84
N SER A 180 -3.67 7.46 16.39
CA SER A 180 -3.25 6.05 16.34
C SER A 180 -3.13 5.52 14.90
N MET A 181 -3.94 6.04 13.97
CA MET A 181 -3.85 5.65 12.56
C MET A 181 -2.50 6.07 11.94
N GLY A 182 -2.01 7.27 12.26
CA GLY A 182 -0.71 7.76 11.81
C GLY A 182 0.44 7.00 12.45
N LEU A 183 0.37 6.76 13.76
CA LEU A 183 1.38 5.97 14.47
C LEU A 183 1.50 4.54 13.92
N SER A 184 0.39 3.88 13.63
CA SER A 184 0.39 2.54 13.05
C SER A 184 0.98 2.51 11.63
N ARG A 185 0.64 3.50 10.79
CA ARG A 185 1.23 3.67 9.46
C ARG A 185 2.74 3.89 9.56
N GLY A 186 3.15 4.82 10.40
CA GLY A 186 4.55 5.18 10.60
C GLY A 186 5.40 4.02 11.11
N ALA A 187 4.95 3.32 12.15
CA ALA A 187 5.63 2.14 12.66
C ALA A 187 5.70 1.01 11.62
N SER A 188 4.63 0.80 10.86
CA SER A 188 4.63 -0.19 9.76
C SER A 188 5.63 0.17 8.67
N ALA A 189 5.71 1.44 8.28
CA ALA A 189 6.65 1.92 7.26
C ALA A 189 8.11 1.83 7.72
N LEU A 190 8.40 2.11 8.99
CA LEU A 190 9.70 1.87 9.59
C LEU A 190 10.04 0.38 9.64
N GLY A 191 9.04 -0.50 9.84
CA GLY A 191 9.22 -1.95 9.72
C GLY A 191 9.68 -2.38 8.32
N VAL A 192 9.13 -1.77 7.28
CA VAL A 192 9.61 -1.94 5.90
C VAL A 192 11.06 -1.47 5.76
N ALA A 193 11.37 -0.26 6.24
CA ALA A 193 12.73 0.28 6.18
C ALA A 193 13.76 -0.63 6.86
N VAL A 194 13.41 -1.20 8.02
CA VAL A 194 14.23 -2.17 8.74
C VAL A 194 14.38 -3.48 7.96
N ALA A 195 13.29 -3.99 7.37
CA ALA A 195 13.34 -5.23 6.61
C ALA A 195 14.25 -5.15 5.38
N LEU A 196 14.24 -3.99 4.72
CA LEU A 196 15.01 -3.73 3.50
C LEU A 196 16.42 -3.21 3.78
N GLY A 197 16.81 -3.04 5.05
CA GLY A 197 18.12 -2.54 5.45
C GLY A 197 18.34 -1.05 5.15
N GLU A 198 17.27 -0.29 4.91
CA GLU A 198 17.33 1.17 4.72
C GLU A 198 17.66 1.88 6.04
N ILE A 199 17.22 1.31 7.17
CA ILE A 199 17.41 1.84 8.52
C ILE A 199 17.75 0.71 9.48
N ASP A 200 18.74 0.92 10.34
CA ASP A 200 19.03 -0.03 11.42
C ASP A 200 17.94 0.05 12.51
N ALA A 201 17.33 -1.09 12.82
CA ALA A 201 16.36 -1.22 13.89
C ALA A 201 16.88 -0.66 15.22
N THR A 202 18.17 -0.78 15.53
CA THR A 202 18.71 -0.29 16.83
C THR A 202 18.72 1.24 16.94
N SER A 203 18.60 1.95 15.82
CA SER A 203 18.61 3.41 15.75
C SER A 203 17.24 4.07 15.95
N ILE A 204 16.18 3.27 16.12
CA ILE A 204 14.79 3.73 16.21
C ILE A 204 14.27 3.53 17.63
N ASN A 205 13.83 4.61 18.26
CA ASN A 205 13.10 4.62 19.51
C ASN A 205 11.62 4.92 19.26
N ASP A 206 10.74 4.55 20.20
CA ASP A 206 9.31 4.85 20.10
C ASP A 206 9.02 6.34 19.88
N ALA A 207 9.82 7.21 20.50
CA ALA A 207 9.69 8.65 20.38
C ALA A 207 10.02 9.21 18.98
N ASP A 208 10.72 8.44 18.12
CA ASP A 208 11.06 8.82 16.75
C ASP A 208 9.86 8.62 15.79
N ILE A 209 8.89 7.79 16.17
CA ILE A 209 7.74 7.43 15.34
C ILE A 209 6.80 8.64 15.23
N CYS A 210 6.50 9.03 13.98
CA CYS A 210 5.79 10.23 13.56
C CYS A 210 6.42 11.55 14.04
N THR A 211 7.74 11.57 14.30
CA THR A 211 8.46 12.80 14.70
C THR A 211 9.79 12.99 13.96
N ARG A 212 10.59 11.94 13.78
CA ARG A 212 11.92 11.99 13.14
C ARG A 212 11.82 11.58 11.67
N PHE A 213 11.45 12.53 10.81
CA PHE A 213 11.08 12.24 9.43
C PHE A 213 12.25 12.11 8.43
N ASP A 214 13.51 12.26 8.87
CA ASP A 214 14.66 11.77 8.11
C ASP A 214 14.70 10.24 8.04
N LEU A 215 13.95 9.55 8.91
CA LEU A 215 13.71 8.12 8.82
C LEU A 215 12.52 7.86 7.92
N PHE A 216 12.73 7.17 6.81
CA PHE A 216 11.64 6.68 5.97
C PHE A 216 12.07 5.49 5.13
N SER A 217 11.08 4.69 4.71
CA SER A 217 11.26 3.73 3.63
C SER A 217 10.97 4.37 2.28
N ARG A 218 11.71 3.99 1.24
CA ARG A 218 11.54 4.49 -0.13
C ARG A 218 10.44 3.79 -0.91
N CYS A 219 9.92 2.67 -0.42
CA CYS A 219 8.91 1.88 -1.14
C CYS A 219 7.73 1.42 -0.26
N ALA A 220 7.70 1.79 1.02
CA ALA A 220 6.55 1.50 1.90
C ALA A 220 5.30 2.28 1.49
N SER A 221 4.16 1.59 1.46
CA SER A 221 2.83 2.17 1.35
C SER A 221 1.93 1.55 2.38
N THR A 222 1.60 2.30 3.43
CA THR A 222 0.83 1.79 4.56
C THR A 222 -0.52 2.47 4.66
N SER A 223 -1.55 1.70 5.00
CA SER A 223 -2.92 2.19 5.22
C SER A 223 -3.46 1.56 6.48
N SER A 224 -4.04 2.35 7.37
CA SER A 224 -4.65 1.86 8.61
C SER A 224 -6.16 1.65 8.47
N GLY A 225 -6.68 0.67 9.19
CA GLY A 225 -8.10 0.32 9.20
C GLY A 225 -8.52 -0.30 10.53
N VAL A 226 -9.83 -0.25 10.80
CA VAL A 226 -10.43 -0.82 12.02
C VAL A 226 -10.69 -2.33 11.89
N GLU A 227 -10.85 -2.79 10.66
CA GLU A 227 -11.30 -4.12 10.22
C GLU A 227 -10.36 -5.27 10.61
N LEU A 228 -9.13 -4.97 11.04
CA LEU A 228 -8.11 -5.96 11.42
C LEU A 228 -7.33 -5.55 12.67
N THR A 229 -6.63 -6.54 13.22
CA THR A 229 -5.75 -6.42 14.39
C THR A 229 -4.31 -6.86 14.09
N ASP A 230 -4.04 -7.35 12.89
CA ASP A 230 -2.73 -7.82 12.42
C ASP A 230 -2.19 -6.90 11.31
N HIS A 231 -1.39 -7.43 10.39
CA HIS A 231 -0.95 -6.72 9.20
C HIS A 231 -1.04 -7.65 8.01
N GLU A 232 -1.68 -7.18 6.93
CA GLU A 232 -1.61 -7.82 5.61
C GLU A 232 -0.54 -7.10 4.80
N ILE A 233 0.43 -7.85 4.28
CA ILE A 233 1.64 -7.32 3.65
C ILE A 233 1.77 -7.91 2.24
N ILE A 234 1.95 -7.04 1.25
CA ILE A 234 2.19 -7.41 -0.14
C ILE A 234 3.51 -6.76 -0.57
N VAL A 235 4.47 -7.59 -0.97
CA VAL A 235 5.75 -7.17 -1.53
C VAL A 235 5.69 -7.33 -3.05
N LEU A 236 5.97 -6.24 -3.77
CA LEU A 236 6.11 -6.21 -5.22
C LEU A 236 7.54 -5.83 -5.58
N GLY A 237 8.13 -6.60 -6.48
CA GLY A 237 9.50 -6.37 -6.91
C GLY A 237 9.82 -7.10 -8.21
N MET A 238 11.10 -7.30 -8.47
CA MET A 238 11.59 -8.03 -9.63
C MET A 238 12.37 -9.27 -9.17
N SER A 239 12.14 -10.44 -9.77
CA SER A 239 12.91 -11.64 -9.41
C SER A 239 13.21 -12.52 -10.61
N ALA A 240 14.45 -13.02 -10.66
CA ALA A 240 14.91 -13.98 -11.68
C ALA A 240 14.18 -15.34 -11.62
N LYS A 241 13.44 -15.61 -10.52
CA LYS A 241 12.59 -16.82 -10.37
C LYS A 241 11.22 -16.66 -11.03
N TRP A 242 10.96 -15.50 -11.65
CA TRP A 242 9.71 -15.17 -12.32
C TRP A 242 9.90 -14.95 -13.82
N SER A 243 8.84 -15.19 -14.58
CA SER A 243 8.75 -14.95 -16.02
C SER A 243 7.49 -14.14 -16.36
N GLY A 244 7.42 -13.65 -17.60
CA GLY A 244 6.27 -12.89 -18.10
C GLY A 244 6.59 -11.43 -18.45
N PRO A 245 5.61 -10.71 -19.01
CA PRO A 245 5.83 -9.39 -19.62
C PRO A 245 5.86 -8.24 -18.60
N LEU A 246 5.48 -8.48 -17.35
CA LEU A 246 5.32 -7.44 -16.35
C LEU A 246 6.65 -7.01 -15.72
N SER A 247 6.80 -5.72 -15.48
CA SER A 247 7.94 -5.12 -14.78
C SER A 247 7.47 -3.98 -13.88
N ILE A 248 8.19 -3.76 -12.78
CA ILE A 248 7.92 -2.70 -11.80
C ILE A 248 9.19 -1.89 -11.52
N ASP A 249 9.02 -0.59 -11.34
CA ASP A 249 10.03 0.32 -10.77
C ASP A 249 9.30 1.34 -9.88
N HIS A 250 10.02 2.08 -9.05
CA HIS A 250 9.47 3.12 -8.19
C HIS A 250 10.26 4.43 -8.21
N ALA A 251 9.55 5.51 -7.95
CA ALA A 251 10.10 6.81 -7.58
C ALA A 251 9.84 7.08 -6.10
N VAL A 252 10.58 8.03 -5.55
CA VAL A 252 10.23 8.72 -4.31
C VAL A 252 9.96 10.17 -4.69
N MET A 253 8.70 10.60 -4.65
CA MET A 253 8.36 12.02 -4.81
C MET A 253 8.90 12.78 -3.60
N ARG A 254 9.62 13.88 -3.86
CA ARG A 254 10.16 14.75 -2.80
C ARG A 254 9.12 15.64 -2.15
N ASP A 255 8.11 16.03 -2.93
CA ASP A 255 6.92 16.73 -2.51
C ASP A 255 5.75 16.35 -3.44
N ALA A 256 4.55 16.86 -3.15
CA ALA A 256 3.34 16.53 -3.89
C ALA A 256 3.33 16.96 -5.38
N ILE A 257 4.30 17.77 -5.85
CA ILE A 257 4.40 18.22 -7.25
C ILE A 257 5.57 17.60 -8.02
N ASP A 258 6.31 16.66 -7.42
CA ASP A 258 7.54 16.07 -7.99
C ASP A 258 7.30 15.07 -9.13
N ALA A 259 6.62 15.53 -10.19
CA ALA A 259 6.39 14.78 -11.42
C ALA A 259 7.69 14.38 -12.13
N HIS A 260 8.79 15.08 -11.87
CA HIS A 260 10.10 14.76 -12.44
C HIS A 260 10.59 13.37 -12.00
N SER A 261 10.57 13.09 -10.69
CA SER A 261 11.00 11.80 -10.13
C SER A 261 10.17 10.63 -10.69
N VAL A 262 8.86 10.83 -10.84
CA VAL A 262 7.94 9.83 -11.41
C VAL A 262 8.27 9.54 -12.89
N ARG A 263 8.50 10.58 -13.70
CA ARG A 263 8.91 10.41 -15.11
C ARG A 263 10.25 9.67 -15.21
N LYS A 264 11.21 9.99 -14.35
CA LYS A 264 12.49 9.28 -14.27
C LYS A 264 12.34 7.81 -13.92
N ALA A 265 11.36 7.43 -13.08
CA ALA A 265 11.06 6.02 -12.85
C ALA A 265 10.42 5.35 -14.08
N ARG A 266 9.49 6.03 -14.76
CA ARG A 266 8.90 5.52 -16.01
C ARG A 266 9.94 5.30 -17.12
N GLU A 267 10.97 6.14 -17.21
CA GLU A 267 12.08 6.03 -18.18
C GLU A 267 12.95 4.79 -17.97
N ARG A 268 13.01 4.23 -16.75
CA ARG A 268 13.78 3.00 -16.45
C ARG A 268 13.02 1.72 -16.80
N LEU A 269 11.69 1.84 -16.96
CA LEU A 269 10.83 0.75 -17.39
C LEU A 269 10.84 0.63 -18.93
N PRO A 270 10.49 -0.55 -19.48
CA PRO A 270 10.42 -0.76 -20.92
C PRO A 270 9.64 0.35 -21.65
N GLU A 271 10.20 0.85 -22.75
CA GLU A 271 9.62 1.97 -23.50
C GLU A 271 8.27 1.58 -24.13
N ASN A 272 8.26 0.52 -24.95
CA ASN A 272 7.07 -0.09 -25.55
C ASN A 272 6.35 -0.97 -24.52
N SER A 273 5.57 -0.31 -23.65
CA SER A 273 4.81 -1.00 -22.61
C SER A 273 3.51 -0.29 -22.28
N ARG A 274 2.50 -1.10 -21.95
CA ARG A 274 1.20 -0.65 -21.47
C ARG A 274 1.24 -0.49 -19.95
N LEU A 275 0.59 0.54 -19.44
CA LEU A 275 0.49 0.78 -18.01
C LEU A 275 -0.51 -0.20 -17.35
N ALA A 276 -0.01 -1.06 -16.46
CA ALA A 276 -0.84 -2.00 -15.71
C ALA A 276 -1.39 -1.35 -14.42
N ALA A 277 -0.54 -0.69 -13.63
CA ALA A 277 -0.96 -0.01 -12.40
C ALA A 277 0.01 1.10 -11.99
N VAL A 278 -0.49 2.06 -11.20
CA VAL A 278 0.31 3.06 -10.49
C VAL A 278 -0.16 3.10 -9.04
N LEU A 279 0.78 2.96 -8.12
CA LEU A 279 0.51 2.84 -6.68
C LEU A 279 1.32 3.92 -5.96
N ALA A 280 0.66 4.82 -5.24
CA ALA A 280 1.29 6.02 -4.70
C ALA A 280 0.85 6.34 -3.27
N LYS A 281 1.79 6.95 -2.53
CA LYS A 281 1.51 7.66 -1.27
C LYS A 281 1.42 9.16 -1.50
N ALA A 282 0.63 9.82 -0.66
CA ALA A 282 0.47 11.27 -0.64
C ALA A 282 0.24 11.76 0.80
N GLU A 283 0.80 12.92 1.14
CA GLU A 283 0.47 13.63 2.37
C GLU A 283 0.60 15.14 2.21
N PRO A 284 -0.06 15.93 3.06
CA PRO A 284 0.30 17.34 3.22
C PRO A 284 1.73 17.45 3.75
N ASP A 285 2.52 18.34 3.18
CA ASP A 285 3.83 18.68 3.75
C ASP A 285 3.63 19.29 5.15
N PRO A 286 4.25 18.73 6.21
CA PRO A 286 4.06 19.20 7.58
C PRO A 286 4.59 20.62 7.82
N SER A 287 5.41 21.18 6.92
CA SER A 287 5.82 22.59 6.95
C SER A 287 4.69 23.54 6.53
N GLY A 288 3.58 23.03 5.99
CA GLY A 288 2.48 23.81 5.44
C GLY A 288 2.79 24.43 4.07
N ARG A 289 3.82 23.94 3.37
CA ARG A 289 4.29 24.49 2.10
C ARG A 289 4.59 23.42 1.05
N ILE A 290 4.31 23.72 -0.21
CA ILE A 290 4.77 22.93 -1.37
C ILE A 290 5.48 23.87 -2.33
N GLY A 291 6.68 23.51 -2.80
CA GLY A 291 7.49 24.38 -3.67
C GLY A 291 7.73 25.78 -3.06
N GLY A 292 7.83 25.88 -1.73
CA GLY A 292 7.98 27.13 -0.99
C GLY A 292 6.70 27.98 -0.83
N ARG A 293 5.56 27.56 -1.38
CA ARG A 293 4.27 28.26 -1.29
C ARG A 293 3.40 27.66 -0.20
N ARG A 294 2.78 28.51 0.64
CA ARG A 294 1.86 28.09 1.69
C ARG A 294 0.62 27.39 1.09
N HIS A 295 0.19 26.28 1.68
CA HIS A 295 -1.12 25.65 1.42
C HIS A 295 -1.99 25.64 2.69
N THR A 296 -3.25 25.20 2.58
CA THR A 296 -4.21 25.16 3.70
C THR A 296 -4.54 23.75 4.17
N MET A 297 -4.01 22.70 3.55
CA MET A 297 -4.39 21.30 3.82
C MET A 297 -4.31 20.85 5.29
N LEU A 298 -3.49 21.51 6.13
CA LEU A 298 -3.35 21.21 7.55
C LEU A 298 -4.27 22.06 8.45
N ASP A 299 -4.71 23.22 7.96
CA ASP A 299 -5.49 24.20 8.71
C ASP A 299 -6.98 24.17 8.31
N ASP A 300 -7.31 23.44 7.25
CA ASP A 300 -8.66 23.26 6.76
C ASP A 300 -9.45 22.35 7.71
N SER A 301 -10.40 22.96 8.42
CA SER A 301 -11.23 22.26 9.41
C SER A 301 -12.41 21.50 8.79
N ASP A 302 -12.69 21.74 7.50
CA ASP A 302 -13.81 21.13 6.79
C ASP A 302 -13.36 19.88 6.02
N ILE A 303 -12.20 19.95 5.38
CA ILE A 303 -11.63 18.87 4.57
C ILE A 303 -10.29 18.42 5.17
N ALA A 304 -10.26 17.19 5.68
CA ALA A 304 -9.05 16.61 6.24
C ALA A 304 -7.89 16.60 5.24
N GLY A 305 -6.68 16.91 5.69
CA GLY A 305 -5.50 17.05 4.83
C GLY A 305 -5.17 15.83 3.97
N THR A 306 -5.47 14.61 4.42
CA THR A 306 -5.27 13.41 3.59
C THR A 306 -6.21 13.35 2.38
N ARG A 307 -7.40 13.96 2.45
CA ARG A 307 -8.33 14.08 1.33
C ARG A 307 -7.77 15.06 0.28
N HIS A 308 -7.28 16.21 0.73
CA HIS A 308 -6.58 17.18 -0.13
C HIS A 308 -5.37 16.55 -0.83
N ALA A 309 -4.52 15.87 -0.07
CA ALA A 309 -3.30 15.26 -0.60
C ALA A 309 -3.59 14.20 -1.66
N ARG A 310 -4.58 13.32 -1.44
CA ARG A 310 -5.01 12.32 -2.43
C ARG A 310 -5.53 12.96 -3.71
N ALA A 311 -6.41 13.96 -3.60
CA ALA A 311 -6.95 14.67 -4.76
C ALA A 311 -5.83 15.33 -5.59
N PHE A 312 -4.91 16.02 -4.91
CA PHE A 312 -3.86 16.79 -5.56
C PHE A 312 -2.81 15.89 -6.22
N VAL A 313 -2.25 14.92 -5.49
CA VAL A 313 -1.28 13.95 -6.06
C VAL A 313 -1.96 13.08 -7.13
N GLY A 314 -3.21 12.67 -6.92
CA GLY A 314 -4.01 11.98 -7.93
C GLY A 314 -4.11 12.76 -9.23
N GLY A 315 -4.38 14.07 -9.17
CA GLY A 315 -4.39 14.95 -10.33
C GLY A 315 -3.01 15.09 -11.00
N VAL A 316 -1.93 15.22 -10.22
CA VAL A 316 -0.56 15.28 -10.74
C VAL A 316 -0.20 14.00 -11.51
N LEU A 317 -0.47 12.83 -10.92
CA LEU A 317 -0.18 11.54 -11.54
C LEU A 317 -1.10 11.26 -12.73
N ALA A 318 -2.38 11.62 -12.66
CA ALA A 318 -3.30 11.51 -13.80
C ALA A 318 -2.83 12.34 -14.99
N GLY A 319 -2.27 13.54 -14.74
CA GLY A 319 -1.65 14.36 -15.77
C GLY A 319 -0.38 13.77 -16.39
N ILE A 320 0.28 12.82 -15.73
CA ILE A 320 1.45 12.10 -16.27
C ILE A 320 1.02 10.88 -17.07
N PHE A 321 0.10 10.09 -16.52
CA PHE A 321 -0.24 8.76 -17.04
C PHE A 321 -1.49 8.73 -17.93
N GLY A 322 -2.29 9.80 -17.95
CA GLY A 322 -3.50 9.89 -18.77
C GLY A 322 -4.65 9.00 -18.30
N ILE A 323 -4.60 8.52 -17.05
CA ILE A 323 -5.62 7.64 -16.44
C ILE A 323 -6.00 8.16 -15.05
N THR A 324 -7.16 7.75 -14.55
CA THR A 324 -7.70 8.21 -13.26
C THR A 324 -7.95 7.09 -12.25
N ASP A 325 -7.95 5.83 -12.69
CA ASP A 325 -7.96 4.64 -11.84
C ASP A 325 -6.57 4.37 -11.26
N LEU A 326 -6.05 5.35 -10.51
CA LEU A 326 -4.75 5.31 -9.84
C LEU A 326 -4.93 4.96 -8.36
N TYR A 327 -4.10 4.07 -7.82
CA TYR A 327 -4.11 3.82 -6.37
C TYR A 327 -3.30 4.92 -5.67
N VAL A 328 -3.99 5.90 -5.08
CA VAL A 328 -3.37 6.96 -4.27
C VAL A 328 -3.87 6.86 -2.83
N SER A 329 -2.95 6.67 -1.88
CA SER A 329 -3.24 6.52 -0.46
C SER A 329 -2.69 7.68 0.37
N GLY A 330 -3.51 8.23 1.24
CA GLY A 330 -3.15 9.38 2.09
C GLY A 330 -2.38 8.98 3.36
N GLY A 331 -1.61 9.94 3.91
CA GLY A 331 -0.83 9.80 5.14
C GLY A 331 0.45 9.01 4.91
N ALA A 332 1.57 9.70 4.73
CA ALA A 332 2.83 9.14 4.28
C ALA A 332 3.90 9.21 5.40
N GLU A 333 3.48 9.06 6.65
CA GLU A 333 4.39 9.06 7.80
C GLU A 333 5.48 7.99 7.60
N HIS A 334 6.74 8.42 7.54
CA HIS A 334 7.92 7.58 7.26
C HIS A 334 7.89 6.82 5.90
N GLN A 335 7.11 7.30 4.93
CA GLN A 335 6.96 6.72 3.61
C GLN A 335 7.42 7.75 2.59
N GLY A 336 8.72 7.78 2.30
CA GLY A 336 9.36 8.91 1.61
C GLY A 336 9.62 10.12 2.53
N PRO A 337 10.18 11.21 1.99
CA PRO A 337 10.41 12.44 2.74
C PRO A 337 9.09 13.13 3.10
N PRO A 338 9.07 14.01 4.13
CA PRO A 338 7.92 14.83 4.48
C PRO A 338 7.28 15.54 3.28
N GLY A 339 5.96 15.40 3.13
CA GLY A 339 5.21 16.00 2.02
C GLY A 339 5.34 15.25 0.68
N GLY A 340 6.17 14.21 0.65
CA GLY A 340 6.42 13.35 -0.49
C GLY A 340 5.73 11.99 -0.39
N GLY A 341 6.28 11.00 -1.08
CA GLY A 341 5.75 9.63 -1.06
C GLY A 341 6.34 8.71 -2.14
N PRO A 342 6.42 7.39 -1.89
CA PRO A 342 6.72 6.41 -2.92
C PRO A 342 5.65 6.37 -4.01
N VAL A 343 6.08 6.16 -5.25
CA VAL A 343 5.22 5.91 -6.40
C VAL A 343 5.78 4.72 -7.19
N ALA A 344 5.11 3.59 -7.16
CA ALA A 344 5.43 2.42 -7.96
C ALA A 344 4.63 2.41 -9.27
N ILE A 345 5.28 1.99 -10.34
CA ILE A 345 4.73 1.92 -11.70
C ILE A 345 4.89 0.49 -12.18
N ILE A 346 3.78 -0.15 -12.54
CA ILE A 346 3.77 -1.48 -13.13
C ILE A 346 3.41 -1.36 -14.60
N VAL A 347 4.24 -1.93 -15.47
CA VAL A 347 4.00 -1.95 -16.92
C VAL A 347 4.06 -3.38 -17.44
N GLU A 348 3.34 -3.59 -18.55
CA GLU A 348 3.35 -4.82 -19.33
C GLU A 348 4.03 -4.53 -20.67
N LYS A 349 5.13 -5.23 -20.97
CA LYS A 349 5.79 -5.12 -22.27
C LYS A 349 4.82 -5.51 -23.39
N GLU A 350 4.70 -4.64 -24.39
CA GLU A 350 4.01 -4.97 -25.63
C GLU A 350 4.92 -5.89 -26.46
N GLN A 351 4.36 -6.96 -27.04
CA GLN A 351 5.10 -7.92 -27.86
C GLN A 351 5.47 -7.36 -29.23
#